data_AF-A0A653C1H9-F1
#
_entry.id   AF-A0A653C1H9-F1
#
_cell.length_a   1.000
_cell.length_b   1.000
_cell.length_c   1.000
_cell.angle_alpha   90.00
_cell.angle_beta   90.00
_cell.angle_gamma   90.00
#
_symmetry.space_group_name_H-M   'P 1'
#
loop_
_entity.id
_entity.type
_entity.pdbx_description
1 polymer ?
#
loop_
_entity_poly.entity_id
_entity_poly.type
_entity_poly.pdbx_seq_one_letter_code
_entity_poly.pdbx_strand_id
1 'polypeptide(L)'
;MLPVFFLILPIALGASASSCPSSLKGVEVDRKSIEGRWWVQVQYGIPPVTNHRCYNVQLSLNSDNKLDNLQSWKVGSKTIRESTPEIAPPSDSSYGDVYFQLTDGVEAAWFVQVDYNEYYAMYGCKNGEERKLTLIIK
;
A
#
# COMPACT_ATOMS: atom_id res chain seq x y z
N MET A 1 10.54 -19.62 -11.52
CA MET A 1 9.36 -19.38 -10.65
C MET A 1 9.72 -19.81 -9.24
N LEU A 2 10.27 -18.89 -8.43
CA LEU A 2 10.48 -19.13 -7.00
C LEU A 2 9.14 -18.94 -6.27
N PRO A 3 8.78 -19.79 -5.31
CA PRO A 3 7.54 -19.63 -4.58
C PRO A 3 7.66 -18.43 -3.63
N VAL A 4 6.83 -17.41 -3.86
CA VAL A 4 6.59 -16.21 -3.03
C VAL A 4 6.22 -16.55 -1.56
N PHE A 5 5.99 -17.84 -1.27
CA PHE A 5 5.58 -18.37 0.03
C PHE A 5 6.60 -18.21 1.16
N PHE A 6 7.90 -18.07 0.88
CA PHE A 6 8.93 -18.11 1.93
C PHE A 6 9.22 -16.78 2.65
N LEU A 7 8.65 -15.65 2.20
CA LEU A 7 8.89 -14.33 2.82
C LEU A 7 7.79 -13.85 3.79
N ILE A 8 6.64 -14.54 3.86
CA ILE A 8 5.46 -14.05 4.58
C ILE A 8 5.37 -14.58 6.03
N LEU A 9 6.13 -15.64 6.36
CA LEU A 9 5.96 -16.35 7.64
C LEU A 9 6.49 -15.63 8.91
N PRO A 10 7.55 -14.77 8.90
CA PRO A 10 8.02 -14.20 10.16
C PRO A 10 7.25 -12.94 10.60
N ILE A 11 6.45 -12.33 9.71
CA ILE A 11 5.75 -11.06 10.03
C ILE A 11 4.44 -11.30 10.79
N ALA A 12 3.86 -12.51 10.70
CA ALA A 12 2.59 -12.85 11.33
C ALA A 12 2.66 -13.10 12.86
N LEU A 13 3.86 -13.21 13.45
CA LEU A 13 4.05 -13.57 14.88
C LEU A 13 4.48 -12.38 15.77
N GLY A 14 4.49 -11.16 15.26
CA GLY A 14 4.89 -9.94 15.99
C GLY A 14 3.74 -9.11 16.55
N ALA A 15 2.72 -9.74 17.14
CA ALA A 15 1.57 -9.06 17.74
C ALA A 15 1.86 -8.52 19.15
N SER A 16 2.86 -7.63 19.32
CA SER A 16 2.97 -6.78 20.52
C SER A 16 3.97 -5.61 20.42
N ALA A 17 4.43 -5.22 19.23
CA ALA A 17 5.31 -4.05 19.13
C ALA A 17 4.44 -2.78 18.93
N SER A 18 4.53 -1.84 19.86
CA SER A 18 3.74 -0.60 19.95
C SER A 18 4.08 0.48 18.91
N SER A 19 4.90 0.16 17.91
CA SER A 19 5.28 1.09 16.84
C SER A 19 5.65 0.32 15.59
N CYS A 20 5.31 0.82 14.41
CA CYS A 20 5.66 0.16 13.14
C CYS A 20 7.17 -0.14 13.04
N PRO A 21 7.58 -1.39 12.74
CA PRO A 21 8.99 -1.76 12.71
C PRO A 21 9.73 -0.97 11.62
N SER A 22 10.74 -0.23 12.03
CA SER A 22 11.64 0.52 11.15
C SER A 22 12.65 -0.35 10.40
N SER A 23 12.62 -1.67 10.60
CA SER A 23 13.61 -2.61 10.03
C SER A 23 13.28 -3.04 8.60
N LEU A 24 12.02 -2.95 8.17
CA LEU A 24 11.63 -3.19 6.78
C LEU A 24 11.90 -1.92 5.98
N LYS A 25 13.00 -1.91 5.24
CA LYS A 25 13.32 -0.79 4.35
C LYS A 25 12.54 -0.92 3.04
N GLY A 26 11.95 0.19 2.61
CA GLY A 26 11.36 0.30 1.28
C GLY A 26 12.39 0.17 0.17
N VAL A 27 11.94 -0.29 -1.00
CA VAL A 27 12.68 -0.17 -2.25
C VAL A 27 12.27 1.12 -2.95
N GLU A 28 13.23 1.78 -3.58
CA GLU A 28 12.94 2.87 -4.49
C GLU A 28 12.19 2.36 -5.72
N VAL A 29 11.18 3.10 -6.17
CA VAL A 29 10.34 2.72 -7.30
C VAL A 29 10.36 3.80 -8.37
N ASP A 30 10.37 3.36 -9.63
CA ASP A 30 10.03 4.23 -10.74
C ASP A 30 8.52 4.50 -10.73
N ARG A 31 8.17 5.69 -10.26
CA ARG A 31 6.78 6.18 -10.13
C ARG A 31 6.04 6.21 -11.46
N LYS A 32 6.75 6.34 -12.59
CA LYS A 32 6.13 6.30 -13.90
C LYS A 32 5.77 4.88 -14.29
N SER A 33 6.68 3.94 -14.05
CA SER A 33 6.48 2.53 -14.39
C SER A 33 5.41 1.84 -13.52
N ILE A 34 5.11 2.35 -12.33
CA ILE A 34 4.08 1.79 -11.44
C ILE A 34 2.66 2.31 -11.71
N GLU A 35 2.49 3.30 -12.59
CA GLU A 35 1.17 3.76 -12.99
C GLU A 35 0.30 2.63 -13.54
N GLY A 36 -1.00 2.70 -13.27
CA GLY A 36 -1.95 1.73 -13.77
C GLY A 36 -2.93 1.25 -12.72
N ARG A 37 -3.78 0.33 -13.16
CA ARG A 37 -4.73 -0.36 -12.30
C ARG A 37 -4.08 -1.60 -11.72
N TRP A 38 -4.31 -1.80 -10.43
CA TRP A 38 -3.82 -2.94 -9.70
C TRP A 38 -4.89 -3.50 -8.77
N TRP A 39 -4.99 -4.81 -8.67
CA TRP A 39 -5.98 -5.55 -7.89
C TRP A 39 -5.37 -6.03 -6.57
N VAL A 40 -6.03 -5.68 -5.47
CA VAL A 40 -5.63 -6.13 -4.15
C VAL A 40 -5.99 -7.60 -4.00
N GLN A 41 -4.99 -8.47 -3.82
CA GLN A 41 -5.20 -9.91 -3.69
C GLN A 41 -5.31 -10.33 -2.24
N VAL A 42 -4.33 -9.91 -1.44
CA VAL A 42 -4.21 -10.32 -0.05
C VAL A 42 -3.74 -9.14 0.78
N GLN A 43 -4.35 -8.97 1.94
CA GLN A 43 -3.92 -8.03 2.96
C GLN A 43 -3.82 -8.75 4.31
N TYR A 44 -2.71 -8.52 5.01
CA TYR A 44 -2.48 -8.98 6.37
C TYR A 44 -2.40 -7.77 7.31
N GLY A 45 -2.79 -7.94 8.58
CA GLY A 45 -2.77 -6.86 9.57
C GLY A 45 -4.15 -6.21 9.72
N ILE A 46 -4.20 -4.86 9.66
CA ILE A 46 -5.47 -4.14 9.75
C ILE A 46 -6.49 -4.61 8.69
N PRO A 47 -7.80 -4.56 8.99
CA PRO A 47 -8.82 -4.83 7.99
C PRO A 47 -8.65 -3.93 6.75
N PRO A 48 -8.90 -4.44 5.54
CA PRO A 48 -8.92 -3.61 4.36
C PRO A 48 -10.03 -2.57 4.45
N VAL A 49 -9.87 -1.46 3.71
CA VAL A 49 -10.91 -0.42 3.51
C VAL A 49 -12.23 -1.04 3.08
N THR A 50 -12.17 -2.20 2.41
CA THR A 50 -13.33 -2.99 2.04
C THR A 50 -13.03 -4.49 2.02
N ASN A 51 -14.02 -5.30 2.41
CA ASN A 51 -14.03 -6.75 2.17
C ASN A 51 -14.82 -7.12 0.90
N HIS A 52 -15.24 -6.13 0.11
CA HIS A 52 -16.00 -6.36 -1.10
C HIS A 52 -15.12 -6.82 -2.27
N ARG A 53 -15.77 -7.44 -3.26
CA ARG A 53 -15.10 -7.92 -4.47
C ARG A 53 -14.65 -6.76 -5.35
N CYS A 54 -13.73 -7.09 -6.26
CA CYS A 54 -13.20 -6.17 -7.25
C CYS A 54 -12.48 -4.96 -6.63
N TYR A 55 -11.83 -5.15 -5.49
CA TYR A 55 -11.02 -4.11 -4.88
C TYR A 55 -9.75 -3.89 -5.70
N ASN A 56 -9.62 -2.69 -6.25
CA ASN A 56 -8.47 -2.25 -7.02
C ASN A 56 -8.05 -0.84 -6.62
N VAL A 57 -6.80 -0.53 -6.93
CA VAL A 57 -6.20 0.78 -6.83
C VAL A 57 -5.76 1.21 -8.22
N GLN A 58 -6.00 2.47 -8.55
CA GLN A 58 -5.49 3.09 -9.77
C GLN A 58 -4.46 4.14 -9.36
N LEU A 59 -3.20 3.90 -9.72
CA LEU A 59 -2.11 4.82 -9.50
C LEU A 59 -1.91 5.68 -10.75
N SER A 60 -1.75 6.99 -10.55
CA SER A 60 -1.37 7.95 -11.59
C SER A 60 -0.38 8.96 -11.03
N LEU A 61 0.64 9.30 -11.81
CA LEU A 61 1.66 10.27 -11.47
C LEU A 61 1.17 11.67 -11.83
N ASN A 62 1.13 12.56 -10.85
CA ASN A 62 0.73 13.95 -11.04
C ASN A 62 1.93 14.85 -11.38
N SER A 63 1.66 16.14 -11.62
CA SER A 63 2.67 17.14 -12.00
C SER A 63 3.74 17.37 -10.94
N ASP A 64 3.44 17.05 -9.69
CA ASP A 64 4.33 17.25 -8.54
C ASP A 64 5.18 16.01 -8.25
N ASN A 65 5.22 15.06 -9.20
CA ASN A 65 5.89 13.77 -9.09
C ASN A 65 5.35 12.91 -7.91
N LYS A 66 4.08 13.07 -7.56
CA LYS A 66 3.37 12.31 -6.53
C LYS A 66 2.35 11.36 -7.14
N LEU A 67 2.07 10.26 -6.45
CA LEU A 67 1.09 9.26 -6.87
C LEU A 67 -0.30 9.65 -6.36
N ASP A 68 -1.21 9.97 -7.27
CA ASP A 68 -2.63 9.94 -6.99
C ASP A 68 -3.08 8.47 -6.94
N ASN A 69 -3.69 8.05 -5.84
CA ASN A 69 -4.20 6.70 -5.66
C ASN A 69 -5.73 6.74 -5.55
N LEU A 70 -6.41 6.16 -6.53
CA LEU A 70 -7.86 6.02 -6.55
C LEU A 70 -8.24 4.56 -6.25
N GLN A 71 -8.75 4.34 -5.05
CA GLN A 71 -9.27 3.06 -4.60
C GLN A 71 -10.68 2.83 -5.15
N SER A 72 -11.02 1.60 -5.54
CA SER A 72 -12.32 1.27 -6.12
C SER A 72 -12.76 -0.15 -5.78
N TRP A 73 -14.03 -0.35 -5.45
CA TRP A 73 -14.62 -1.67 -5.18
C TRP A 73 -16.10 -1.73 -5.55
N LYS A 74 -16.69 -2.94 -5.55
CA LYS A 74 -18.10 -3.17 -5.90
C LYS A 74 -18.98 -3.46 -4.70
N VAL A 75 -20.06 -2.69 -4.53
CA VAL A 75 -21.13 -2.96 -3.56
C VAL A 75 -22.40 -3.25 -4.33
N GLY A 76 -22.71 -4.54 -4.53
CA GLY A 76 -23.74 -4.97 -5.48
C GLY A 76 -23.38 -4.53 -6.91
N SER A 77 -24.26 -3.80 -7.58
CA SER A 77 -24.01 -3.24 -8.92
C SER A 77 -23.20 -1.93 -8.89
N LYS A 78 -23.15 -1.24 -7.74
CA LYS A 78 -22.54 0.08 -7.59
C LYS A 78 -21.01 -0.04 -7.47
N THR A 79 -20.29 0.90 -8.09
CA THR A 79 -18.86 1.09 -7.86
C THR A 79 -18.67 2.21 -6.86
N ILE A 80 -17.98 1.91 -5.76
CA ILE A 80 -17.52 2.91 -4.79
C ILE A 80 -16.10 3.30 -5.16
N ARG A 81 -15.76 4.57 -4.95
CA ARG A 81 -14.43 5.12 -5.20
C ARG A 81 -14.01 6.02 -4.06
N GLU A 82 -12.75 5.93 -3.68
CA GLU A 82 -12.13 6.78 -2.67
C GLU A 82 -10.76 7.25 -3.16
N SER A 83 -10.51 8.55 -3.10
CA SER A 83 -9.22 9.12 -3.49
C SER A 83 -8.34 9.27 -2.26
N THR A 84 -7.16 8.66 -2.30
CA THR A 84 -6.16 8.72 -1.25
C THR A 84 -4.84 9.22 -1.83
N PRO A 85 -4.73 10.50 -2.21
CA PRO A 85 -3.56 11.02 -2.91
C PRO A 85 -2.32 10.97 -2.03
N GLU A 86 -1.15 10.84 -2.66
CA GLU A 86 0.11 11.01 -1.97
C GLU A 86 0.31 12.48 -1.56
N ILE A 87 0.71 12.69 -0.31
CA ILE A 87 1.00 13.99 0.29
C ILE A 87 2.49 14.15 0.56
N ALA A 88 2.89 15.38 0.87
CA ALA A 88 4.26 15.61 1.31
C ALA A 88 4.50 14.85 2.62
N PRO A 89 5.70 14.29 2.81
CA PRO A 89 6.01 13.59 4.03
C PRO A 89 6.05 14.57 5.23
N PRO A 90 5.75 14.12 6.47
CA PRO A 90 5.98 14.91 7.67
C PRO A 90 7.45 15.32 7.82
N SER A 91 7.73 16.39 8.57
CA SER A 91 9.09 16.93 8.78
C SER A 91 10.10 15.90 9.28
N ASP A 92 9.62 14.85 9.94
CA ASP A 92 10.43 13.85 10.66
C ASP A 92 10.41 12.48 9.95
N SER A 93 10.12 12.47 8.66
CA SER A 93 9.96 11.28 7.83
C SER A 93 11.28 10.63 7.43
N SER A 94 11.20 9.32 7.14
CA SER A 94 12.33 8.56 6.62
C SER A 94 12.37 8.62 5.08
N TYR A 95 13.57 8.51 4.51
CA TYR A 95 13.76 8.55 3.07
C TYR A 95 13.22 7.26 2.41
N GLY A 96 12.33 7.40 1.43
CA GLY A 96 11.75 6.27 0.66
C GLY A 96 10.30 5.92 1.01
N ASP A 97 9.73 6.53 2.05
CA ASP A 97 8.32 6.38 2.41
C ASP A 97 7.43 7.23 1.48
N VAL A 98 6.28 6.68 1.11
CA VAL A 98 5.16 7.41 0.50
C VAL A 98 4.08 7.62 1.55
N TYR A 99 3.48 8.81 1.57
CA TYR A 99 2.45 9.16 2.54
C TYR A 99 1.14 9.37 1.83
N PHE A 100 0.11 8.58 2.12
CA PHE A 100 -1.21 8.72 1.53
C PHE A 100 -2.18 9.37 2.50
N GLN A 101 -2.92 10.36 2.02
CA GLN A 101 -4.03 10.95 2.76
C GLN A 101 -5.22 10.00 2.75
N LEU A 102 -5.61 9.48 3.91
CA LEU A 102 -6.84 8.70 4.09
C LEU A 102 -7.96 9.62 4.57
N THR A 103 -9.21 9.14 4.49
CA THR A 103 -10.37 9.86 5.07
C THR A 103 -10.23 10.05 6.59
N ASP A 104 -9.57 9.12 7.29
CA ASP A 104 -9.46 9.07 8.75
C ASP A 104 -8.02 9.17 9.27
N GLY A 105 -7.09 9.68 8.48
CA GLY A 105 -5.70 9.90 8.91
C GLY A 105 -4.71 9.92 7.77
N VAL A 106 -3.45 9.65 8.10
CA VAL A 106 -2.37 9.51 7.14
C VAL A 106 -1.77 8.13 7.28
N GLU A 107 -1.51 7.50 6.14
CA GLU A 107 -0.78 6.25 6.08
C GLU A 107 0.61 6.51 5.52
N ALA A 108 1.65 6.17 6.29
CA ALA A 108 2.99 6.01 5.77
C ALA A 108 3.09 4.60 5.17
N ALA A 109 3.56 4.48 3.94
CA ALA A 109 3.72 3.19 3.29
C ALA A 109 5.01 3.15 2.49
N TRP A 110 5.50 1.96 2.21
CA TRP A 110 6.67 1.76 1.38
C TRP A 110 6.54 0.48 0.56
N PHE A 111 7.14 0.51 -0.62
CA PHE A 111 7.21 -0.65 -1.48
C PHE A 111 8.22 -1.63 -0.91
N VAL A 112 7.80 -2.87 -0.68
CA VAL A 112 8.69 -3.94 -0.21
C VAL A 112 9.33 -4.65 -1.41
N GLN A 113 8.56 -4.82 -2.48
CA GLN A 113 8.98 -5.46 -3.71
C GLN A 113 8.09 -4.99 -4.86
N VAL A 114 8.67 -4.81 -6.04
CA VAL A 114 7.93 -4.41 -7.24
C VAL A 114 8.42 -5.21 -8.44
N ASP A 115 7.46 -5.78 -9.16
CA ASP A 115 7.53 -6.13 -10.56
C ASP A 115 6.48 -5.28 -11.30
N TYR A 116 6.92 -4.32 -12.09
CA TYR A 116 6.05 -3.31 -12.73
C TYR A 116 4.99 -3.91 -13.68
N ASN A 117 5.13 -5.18 -14.06
CA ASN A 117 4.21 -5.86 -14.96
C ASN A 117 3.31 -6.88 -14.26
N GLU A 118 3.73 -7.42 -13.11
CA GLU A 118 3.03 -8.54 -12.47
C GLU A 118 2.44 -8.18 -11.10
N TYR A 119 3.24 -7.63 -10.19
CA TYR A 119 2.81 -7.40 -8.81
C TYR A 119 3.67 -6.38 -8.08
N TYR A 120 3.14 -5.86 -6.99
CA TYR A 120 3.95 -5.24 -5.97
C TYR A 120 3.42 -5.59 -4.57
N ALA A 121 4.32 -5.53 -3.59
CA ALA A 121 3.98 -5.63 -2.19
C ALA A 121 4.23 -4.29 -1.52
N MET A 122 3.25 -3.81 -0.75
CA MET A 122 3.39 -2.61 0.07
C MET A 122 3.23 -2.96 1.53
N TYR A 123 4.08 -2.35 2.34
CA TYR A 123 3.89 -2.32 3.77
C TYR A 123 3.37 -0.93 4.15
N GLY A 124 2.33 -0.91 4.97
CA GLY A 124 1.66 0.30 5.42
C GLY A 124 1.67 0.41 6.94
N CYS A 125 1.80 1.64 7.41
CA CYS A 125 1.76 2.06 8.79
C CYS A 125 0.80 3.24 8.94
N LYS A 126 -0.35 3.00 9.57
CA LYS A 126 -1.33 4.05 9.85
C LYS A 126 -1.12 4.58 11.25
N ASN A 127 -1.03 5.90 11.36
CA ASN A 127 -0.85 6.63 12.63
C ASN A 127 0.31 6.14 13.51
N GLY A 128 1.34 5.51 12.93
CA GLY A 128 2.52 5.01 13.66
C GLY A 128 2.34 3.68 14.39
N GLU A 129 1.13 3.14 14.45
CA GLU A 129 0.77 2.02 15.32
C GLU A 129 0.24 0.82 14.52
N GLU A 130 -0.63 1.09 13.55
CA GLU A 130 -1.38 0.07 12.83
C GLU A 130 -0.65 -0.38 11.57
N ARG A 131 -0.54 -1.69 11.35
CA ARG A 131 0.28 -2.25 10.27
C ARG A 131 -0.55 -3.00 9.26
N LYS A 132 -0.16 -2.94 8.00
CA LYS A 132 -0.58 -3.89 6.99
C LYS A 132 0.53 -4.26 6.02
N LEU A 133 0.45 -5.48 5.51
CA LEU A 133 1.19 -5.92 4.32
C LEU A 133 0.16 -6.27 3.27
N THR A 134 0.27 -5.66 2.10
CA THR A 134 -0.68 -5.85 1.00
C THR A 134 0.05 -6.35 -0.24
N LEU A 135 -0.39 -7.49 -0.77
CA LEU A 135 0.02 -8.00 -2.07
C LEU A 135 -0.98 -7.55 -3.12
N ILE A 136 -0.47 -6.92 -4.17
CA ILE A 136 -1.23 -6.21 -5.18
C ILE A 136 -0.73 -6.66 -6.56
N ILE A 137 -1.63 -7.03 -7.46
CA ILE A 137 -1.28 -7.59 -8.78
C ILE A 137 -1.88 -6.77 -9.91
N LYS A 138 -1.35 -6.88 -11.12
CA LYS A 138 -1.88 -6.16 -12.28
C LYS A 138 -3.11 -6.85 -12.88
#